data_AF-A0A4U6T4D8-F1
#
_entry.id   AF-A0A4U6T4D8-F1
#
_cell.length_a   1.000
_cell.length_b   1.000
_cell.length_c   1.000
_cell.angle_alpha   90.00
_cell.angle_beta   90.00
_cell.angle_gamma   90.00
#
_symmetry.space_group_name_H-M   'P 1'
#
loop_
_entity.id
_entity.type
_entity.pdbx_description
1 polymer ?
#
loop_
_entity_poly.entity_id
_entity_poly.type
_entity_poly.pdbx_seq_one_letter_code
_entity_poly.pdbx_strand_id
1 'polypeptide(L)'
;MVVAASEDEGGLGGKAAVVSIYNYQKYRHIQAPGWNLGWMWAKKDPTFVDLLPGTPYNMQIANCCKGVLNSWLQDPVSAVASFQISVGRSGTTNYTVKAPLNFTLKAPGPGYSCGVAQEVKPPTKFISQDGRRTTQAHVTWNVTCMYSQFVAQRAPTCCVSLSSFYNETIVNCPQCSCGCQNNITRPGSCTSSLAPLVQCTPHMCPIRVHWHVKLNYREYWRVKITVTNWNCRMNYSQWNLVVQHPNFDKVTTIFSFNYKSLNPYGVINDTGMLCDLLTVAGPDGNVQSELLFRKDPSMFTFDKGWAFPRRIYFNGDSCVMPPPDVLKASSLVLPIAIWTALLFLSLRM
;
A
#
# COMPACT_ATOMS: atom_id res chain seq x y z
N MET A 1 -2.34 10.38 -15.15
CA MET A 1 -1.94 11.80 -15.12
C MET A 1 -2.55 12.45 -16.35
N VAL A 2 -3.16 13.61 -16.18
CA VAL A 2 -3.80 14.37 -17.26
C VAL A 2 -3.06 15.70 -17.38
N VAL A 3 -2.69 16.08 -18.60
CA VAL A 3 -2.00 17.34 -18.92
C VAL A 3 -2.86 18.09 -19.93
N ALA A 4 -3.40 19.24 -19.54
CA ALA A 4 -4.29 20.05 -20.38
C ALA A 4 -3.60 21.39 -20.68
N ALA A 5 -3.29 21.68 -21.95
CA ALA A 5 -2.62 22.92 -22.34
C ALA A 5 -3.61 24.00 -22.81
N SER A 6 -3.40 25.24 -22.37
CA SER A 6 -4.22 26.42 -22.67
C SER A 6 -3.36 27.69 -22.86
N GLU A 7 -3.99 28.81 -23.20
CA GLU A 7 -3.35 30.13 -23.10
C GLU A 7 -3.14 30.56 -21.64
N ASP A 8 -2.10 31.36 -21.41
CA ASP A 8 -1.79 31.97 -20.12
C ASP A 8 -2.54 33.31 -19.98
N GLU A 9 -3.22 33.54 -18.85
CA GLU A 9 -4.10 34.71 -18.64
C GLU A 9 -3.31 36.02 -18.40
N GLY A 10 -1.97 35.98 -18.37
CA GLY A 10 -1.08 37.11 -18.12
C GLY A 10 -0.67 38.00 -19.32
N GLY A 11 -1.24 37.81 -20.51
CA GLY A 11 -1.06 38.73 -21.65
C GLY A 11 0.34 38.79 -22.30
N LEU A 12 1.32 38.02 -21.83
CA LEU A 12 2.70 38.01 -22.35
C LEU A 12 2.98 36.90 -23.40
N GLY A 13 1.94 36.23 -23.92
CA GLY A 13 2.08 35.24 -25.00
C GLY A 13 2.70 33.89 -24.55
N GLY A 14 2.67 33.59 -23.24
CA GLY A 14 3.00 32.28 -22.70
C GLY A 14 1.84 31.29 -22.87
N LYS A 15 2.13 29.98 -22.89
CA LYS A 15 1.10 28.93 -22.79
C LYS A 15 1.08 28.43 -21.34
N ALA A 16 -0.09 28.15 -20.80
CA ALA A 16 -0.22 27.49 -19.51
C ALA A 16 -0.57 26.02 -19.74
N ALA A 17 -0.27 25.15 -18.78
CA ALA A 17 -0.85 23.83 -18.72
C ALA A 17 -1.27 23.48 -17.30
N VAL A 18 -2.43 22.86 -17.17
CA VAL A 18 -2.90 22.27 -15.92
C VAL A 18 -2.54 20.79 -15.93
N VAL A 19 -1.83 20.35 -14.88
CA VAL A 19 -1.44 18.96 -14.68
C VAL A 19 -2.22 18.41 -13.50
N SER A 20 -2.95 17.33 -13.72
CA SER A 20 -3.68 16.59 -12.69
C SER A 20 -3.18 15.16 -12.57
N ILE A 21 -2.81 14.75 -11.37
CA ILE A 21 -2.38 13.39 -11.04
C ILE A 21 -3.52 12.73 -10.28
N TYR A 22 -3.86 11.52 -10.70
CA TYR A 22 -4.87 10.67 -10.05
C TYR A 22 -4.19 9.38 -9.62
N ASN A 23 -4.24 9.09 -8.32
CA ASN A 23 -3.78 7.82 -7.79
C ASN A 23 -4.92 6.80 -7.79
N TYR A 24 -5.00 6.00 -8.85
CA TYR A 24 -5.99 4.92 -8.98
C TYR A 24 -5.58 3.61 -8.27
N GLN A 25 -4.48 3.59 -7.52
CA GLN A 25 -4.11 2.41 -6.74
C GLN A 25 -5.16 2.16 -5.66
N LYS A 26 -5.53 0.89 -5.48
CA LYS A 26 -6.57 0.48 -4.51
C LYS A 26 -6.10 0.63 -3.06
N TYR A 27 -4.89 0.16 -2.76
CA TYR A 27 -4.37 0.09 -1.39
C TYR A 27 -3.04 0.83 -1.19
N ARG A 28 -2.43 1.35 -2.28
CA ARG A 28 -1.14 2.05 -2.21
C ARG A 28 -1.36 3.55 -2.25
N HIS A 29 -0.86 4.23 -1.23
CA HIS A 29 -0.70 5.67 -1.18
C HIS A 29 0.77 6.05 -1.36
N ILE A 30 1.01 7.30 -1.74
CA ILE A 30 2.34 7.89 -1.84
C ILE A 30 2.57 8.70 -0.57
N GLN A 31 3.49 8.22 0.28
CA GLN A 31 3.86 8.84 1.55
C GLN A 31 4.89 9.96 1.37
N ALA A 32 5.12 10.74 2.44
CA ALA A 32 6.24 11.67 2.53
C ALA A 32 7.61 10.94 2.29
N PRO A 33 8.62 11.58 1.67
CA PRO A 33 8.74 12.99 1.28
C PRO A 33 7.90 13.40 0.06
N GLY A 34 7.20 12.43 -0.55
CA GLY A 34 6.23 12.66 -1.60
C GLY A 34 6.70 12.21 -2.97
N TRP A 35 6.17 12.84 -4.00
CA TRP A 35 6.46 12.51 -5.39
C TRP A 35 7.10 13.68 -6.12
N ASN A 36 7.92 13.37 -7.11
CA ASN A 36 8.54 14.31 -8.02
C ASN A 36 8.24 13.88 -9.46
N LEU A 37 7.84 14.83 -10.30
CA LEU A 37 7.56 14.58 -11.70
C LEU A 37 8.61 15.22 -12.59
N GLY A 38 8.96 14.52 -13.67
CA GLY A 38 9.77 15.08 -14.74
C GLY A 38 9.21 14.69 -16.09
N TRP A 39 9.27 15.59 -17.05
CA TRP A 39 9.00 15.35 -18.46
C TRP A 39 9.73 16.43 -19.27
N MET A 40 9.88 16.20 -20.57
CA MET A 40 10.57 17.13 -21.46
C MET A 40 9.60 17.71 -22.49
N TRP A 41 9.57 19.04 -22.62
CA TRP A 41 8.79 19.73 -23.63
C TRP A 41 9.69 20.34 -24.71
N ALA A 42 9.70 19.77 -25.92
CA ALA A 42 10.44 20.33 -27.06
C ALA A 42 11.90 20.74 -26.75
N LYS A 43 12.60 19.95 -25.92
CA LYS A 43 13.99 20.18 -25.45
C LYS A 43 14.19 21.33 -24.44
N LYS A 44 13.13 21.82 -23.80
CA LYS A 44 13.22 22.67 -22.60
C LYS A 44 12.48 22.03 -21.43
N ASP A 45 13.02 22.23 -20.24
CA ASP A 45 12.36 21.81 -19.00
C ASP A 45 11.23 22.79 -18.68
N PRO A 46 10.06 22.30 -18.24
CA PRO A 46 8.98 23.17 -17.79
C PRO A 46 9.42 23.97 -16.56
N THR A 47 9.08 25.26 -16.50
CA THR A 47 9.22 26.04 -15.28
C THR A 47 8.02 25.79 -14.38
N PHE A 48 8.27 25.18 -13.22
CA PHE A 48 7.27 25.08 -12.16
C PHE A 48 7.00 26.49 -11.63
N VAL A 49 5.76 26.95 -11.78
CA VAL A 49 5.30 28.16 -11.08
C VAL A 49 4.65 27.66 -9.81
N ASP A 50 5.46 27.54 -8.75
CA ASP A 50 4.93 27.20 -7.43
C ASP A 50 4.26 28.45 -6.84
N LEU A 51 3.05 28.29 -6.31
CA LEU A 51 2.35 29.39 -5.67
C LEU A 51 3.02 29.67 -4.31
N LEU A 52 3.45 30.91 -4.08
CA LEU A 52 4.08 31.31 -2.83
C LEU A 52 3.15 31.07 -1.62
N PRO A 53 3.69 30.73 -0.44
CA PRO A 53 2.90 30.64 0.79
C PRO A 53 2.19 31.99 1.06
N GLY A 54 0.85 31.99 1.12
CA GLY A 54 0.04 33.21 1.28
C GLY A 54 -0.75 33.64 0.05
N THR A 55 -0.67 32.90 -1.06
CA THR A 55 -1.53 33.11 -2.24
C THR A 55 -3.02 33.04 -1.84
N PRO A 56 -3.86 34.02 -2.20
CA PRO A 56 -5.26 34.06 -1.78
C PRO A 56 -6.06 32.85 -2.31
N TYR A 57 -7.06 32.41 -1.54
CA TYR A 57 -7.77 31.14 -1.75
C TYR A 57 -8.38 30.98 -3.16
N ASN A 58 -8.79 32.09 -3.78
CA ASN A 58 -9.33 32.13 -5.14
C ASN A 58 -8.28 31.84 -6.24
N MET A 59 -6.99 31.98 -5.96
CA MET A 59 -5.91 31.69 -6.92
C MET A 59 -5.28 30.30 -6.68
N GLN A 60 -5.73 29.57 -5.65
CA GLN A 60 -5.23 28.24 -5.33
C GLN A 60 -5.96 27.17 -6.15
N ILE A 61 -5.20 26.24 -6.73
CA ILE A 61 -5.78 25.09 -7.43
C ILE A 61 -6.21 24.05 -6.39
N ALA A 62 -7.41 23.50 -6.55
CA ALA A 62 -7.94 22.46 -5.66
C ALA A 62 -6.97 21.27 -5.56
N ASN A 63 -6.60 20.90 -4.32
CA ASN A 63 -5.61 19.87 -4.01
C ASN A 63 -4.21 20.11 -4.63
N CYS A 64 -3.79 21.36 -4.81
CA CYS A 64 -2.42 21.62 -5.26
C CYS A 64 -1.38 21.15 -4.25
N CYS A 65 -0.24 20.71 -4.80
CA CYS A 65 1.04 20.78 -4.12
C CYS A 65 1.13 19.88 -2.86
N LYS A 66 0.21 18.92 -2.70
CA LYS A 66 0.27 17.90 -1.65
C LYS A 66 1.29 16.84 -2.06
N GLY A 67 2.41 16.78 -1.33
CA GLY A 67 3.42 15.73 -1.50
C GLY A 67 2.87 14.32 -1.23
N VAL A 68 1.73 14.19 -0.55
CA VAL A 68 1.09 12.91 -0.21
C VAL A 68 -0.15 12.68 -1.09
N LEU A 69 -0.26 11.50 -1.69
CA LEU A 69 -1.44 11.07 -2.47
C LEU A 69 -2.02 9.80 -1.85
N ASN A 70 -3.24 9.87 -1.33
CA ASN A 70 -3.92 8.70 -0.79
C ASN A 70 -4.32 7.71 -1.89
N SER A 71 -4.63 6.47 -1.49
CA SER A 71 -5.19 5.49 -2.42
C SER A 71 -6.65 5.83 -2.74
N TRP A 72 -7.13 5.42 -3.92
CA TRP A 72 -8.48 5.75 -4.38
C TRP A 72 -9.57 5.24 -3.44
N LEU A 73 -9.39 4.06 -2.83
CA LEU A 73 -10.36 3.49 -1.89
C LEU A 73 -10.29 4.12 -0.50
N GLN A 74 -9.14 4.67 -0.11
CA GLN A 74 -8.98 5.36 1.17
C GLN A 74 -9.71 6.69 1.16
N ASP A 75 -9.41 7.55 0.20
CA ASP A 75 -10.01 8.86 0.09
C ASP A 75 -9.86 9.38 -1.35
N PRO A 76 -10.93 9.33 -2.15
CA PRO A 76 -10.93 9.85 -3.52
C PRO A 76 -10.56 11.33 -3.61
N VAL A 77 -10.85 12.13 -2.56
CA VAL A 77 -10.65 13.58 -2.58
C VAL A 77 -9.16 13.92 -2.45
N SER A 78 -8.42 13.19 -1.63
CA SER A 78 -6.96 13.35 -1.46
C SER A 78 -6.12 12.39 -2.32
N ALA A 79 -6.76 11.59 -3.18
CA ALA A 79 -6.11 10.78 -4.22
C ALA A 79 -5.79 11.58 -5.51
N VAL A 80 -6.11 12.88 -5.52
CA VAL A 80 -5.89 13.78 -6.66
C VAL A 80 -5.01 14.95 -6.23
N ALA A 81 -4.01 15.28 -7.05
CA ALA A 81 -3.25 16.52 -6.93
C ALA A 81 -3.24 17.24 -8.28
N SER A 82 -3.50 18.55 -8.28
CA SER A 82 -3.55 19.36 -9.50
C SER A 82 -2.75 20.64 -9.35
N PHE A 83 -1.95 21.01 -10.34
CA PHE A 83 -1.14 22.22 -10.33
C PHE A 83 -0.99 22.78 -11.75
N GLN A 84 -0.66 24.07 -11.85
CA GLN A 84 -0.45 24.75 -13.13
C GLN A 84 1.04 24.95 -13.36
N ILE A 85 1.43 24.83 -14.62
CA ILE A 85 2.78 25.08 -15.09
C ILE A 85 2.72 26.09 -16.23
N SER A 86 3.73 26.96 -16.31
CA SER A 86 3.93 27.79 -17.50
C SER A 86 4.75 26.98 -18.49
N VAL A 87 4.14 26.67 -19.62
CA VAL A 87 4.80 26.05 -20.75
C VAL A 87 5.23 27.19 -21.65
N GLY A 88 6.53 27.36 -21.90
CA GLY A 88 7.02 28.40 -22.81
C GLY A 88 6.47 28.23 -24.25
N ARG A 89 7.16 28.74 -25.26
CA ARG A 89 6.77 28.53 -26.68
C ARG A 89 6.73 27.04 -27.04
N SER A 90 5.56 26.43 -26.87
CA SER A 90 5.30 25.02 -27.11
C SER A 90 4.56 24.88 -28.43
N GLY A 91 5.34 24.68 -29.49
CA GLY A 91 4.85 24.57 -30.87
C GLY A 91 5.32 25.67 -31.80
N THR A 92 5.04 25.47 -33.09
CA THR A 92 5.30 26.43 -34.18
C THR A 92 4.15 27.43 -34.39
N THR A 93 2.95 27.15 -33.86
CA THR A 93 1.77 28.03 -33.93
C THR A 93 1.03 28.12 -32.57
N ASN A 94 0.10 29.07 -32.43
CA ASN A 94 -0.71 29.23 -31.21
C ASN A 94 -1.56 27.98 -30.90
N TYR A 95 -2.02 27.25 -31.92
CA TYR A 95 -2.92 26.10 -31.78
C TYR A 95 -2.22 24.73 -31.68
N THR A 96 -0.98 24.58 -32.16
CA THR A 96 -0.29 23.28 -32.20
C THR A 96 0.67 23.11 -31.02
N VAL A 97 0.16 22.72 -29.86
CA VAL A 97 0.98 22.33 -28.71
C VAL A 97 1.44 20.88 -28.91
N LYS A 98 2.76 20.62 -28.93
CA LYS A 98 3.29 19.24 -29.07
C LYS A 98 3.15 18.48 -27.75
N ALA A 99 2.93 17.16 -27.80
CA ALA A 99 2.90 16.33 -26.60
C ALA A 99 4.27 16.32 -25.88
N PRO A 100 4.29 16.27 -24.53
CA PRO A 100 5.53 16.09 -23.79
C PRO A 100 6.06 14.67 -23.95
N LEU A 101 7.37 14.52 -23.80
CA LEU A 101 8.05 13.23 -23.88
C LEU A 101 8.73 12.89 -22.55
N ASN A 102 9.03 11.62 -22.35
CA ASN A 102 9.81 11.11 -21.21
C ASN A 102 9.21 11.45 -19.84
N PHE A 103 7.94 11.10 -19.62
CA PHE A 103 7.34 11.23 -18.30
C PHE A 103 8.03 10.32 -17.29
N THR A 104 8.37 10.89 -16.14
CA THR A 104 8.97 10.22 -15.00
C THR A 104 8.18 10.59 -13.76
N LEU A 105 7.76 9.57 -13.01
CA LEU A 105 7.15 9.72 -11.70
C LEU A 105 8.09 9.08 -10.68
N LYS A 106 8.74 9.91 -9.87
CA LYS A 106 9.58 9.48 -8.76
C LYS A 106 8.76 9.61 -7.48
N ALA A 107 8.20 8.52 -7.00
CA ALA A 107 7.66 8.44 -5.64
C ALA A 107 8.82 8.11 -4.66
N PRO A 108 8.59 7.92 -3.35
CA PRO A 108 9.62 7.41 -2.45
C PRO A 108 10.07 6.02 -2.93
N GLY A 109 11.27 5.97 -3.54
CA GLY A 109 11.84 4.79 -4.18
C GLY A 109 11.56 4.68 -5.69
N PRO A 110 12.33 3.86 -6.41
CA PRO A 110 11.99 3.48 -7.79
C PRO A 110 10.68 2.66 -7.78
N GLY A 111 10.02 2.51 -8.93
CA GLY A 111 8.87 1.59 -9.04
C GLY A 111 7.79 2.01 -10.01
N TYR A 112 7.67 3.32 -10.28
CA TYR A 112 6.71 3.82 -11.27
C TYR A 112 7.36 3.97 -12.63
N SER A 113 6.68 3.48 -13.66
CA SER A 113 7.04 3.65 -15.06
C SER A 113 5.86 4.29 -15.79
N CYS A 114 6.10 5.38 -16.51
CA CYS A 114 5.06 6.09 -17.23
C CYS A 114 5.11 5.74 -18.73
N GLY A 115 3.93 5.53 -19.30
CA GLY A 115 3.76 5.31 -20.74
C GLY A 115 3.84 6.61 -21.54
N VAL A 116 3.60 6.47 -22.85
CA VAL A 116 3.51 7.60 -23.77
C VAL A 116 2.23 8.42 -23.55
N ALA A 117 2.29 9.73 -23.85
CA ALA A 117 1.14 10.61 -23.79
C ALA A 117 0.13 10.30 -24.90
N GLN A 118 -1.10 9.98 -24.51
CA GLN A 118 -2.22 9.73 -25.40
C GLN A 118 -3.11 10.97 -25.47
N GLU A 119 -3.35 11.49 -26.67
CA GLU A 119 -4.25 12.63 -26.86
C GLU A 119 -5.71 12.23 -26.57
N VAL A 120 -6.41 13.05 -25.78
CA VAL A 120 -7.81 12.85 -25.41
C VAL A 120 -8.68 13.81 -26.22
N LYS A 121 -9.71 13.27 -26.89
CA LYS A 121 -10.69 14.04 -27.66
C LYS A 121 -12.11 13.81 -27.09
N PRO A 122 -12.93 14.86 -26.87
CA PRO A 122 -12.60 16.28 -27.02
C PRO A 122 -11.67 16.80 -25.90
N PRO A 123 -10.98 17.95 -26.11
CA PRO A 123 -10.15 18.56 -25.07
C PRO A 123 -10.97 18.89 -23.81
N THR A 124 -10.32 18.75 -22.65
CA THR A 124 -10.95 18.98 -21.34
C THR A 124 -11.24 20.45 -21.10
N LYS A 125 -12.33 20.73 -20.38
CA LYS A 125 -12.69 22.07 -19.90
C LYS A 125 -12.35 22.16 -18.41
N PHE A 126 -11.78 23.28 -17.99
CA PHE A 126 -11.51 23.56 -16.58
C PHE A 126 -12.03 24.94 -16.22
N ILE A 127 -12.29 25.15 -14.93
CA ILE A 127 -12.74 26.44 -14.41
C ILE A 127 -11.48 27.29 -14.23
N SER A 128 -11.47 28.49 -14.82
CA SER A 128 -10.40 29.48 -14.69
C SER A 128 -10.22 29.88 -13.21
N GLN A 129 -9.05 30.44 -12.87
CA GLN A 129 -8.69 30.86 -11.51
C GLN A 129 -9.76 31.81 -10.92
N ASP A 130 -10.42 32.62 -11.73
CA ASP A 130 -11.51 33.51 -11.29
C ASP A 130 -12.80 32.80 -10.84
N GLY A 131 -12.90 31.47 -10.98
CA GLY A 131 -14.07 30.67 -10.60
C GLY A 131 -15.31 30.88 -11.49
N ARG A 132 -15.29 31.88 -12.39
CA ARG A 132 -16.46 32.36 -13.14
C ARG A 132 -16.48 31.97 -14.61
N ARG A 133 -15.32 31.61 -15.18
CA ARG A 133 -15.15 31.26 -16.59
C ARG A 133 -14.71 29.81 -16.75
N THR A 134 -15.20 29.14 -17.77
CA THR A 134 -14.69 27.83 -18.18
C THR A 134 -13.78 28.02 -19.39
N THR A 135 -12.52 27.64 -19.25
CA THR A 135 -11.54 27.66 -20.33
C THR A 135 -11.40 26.25 -20.89
N GLN A 136 -11.42 26.15 -22.21
CA GLN A 136 -11.20 24.88 -22.90
C GLN A 136 -9.72 24.74 -23.23
N ALA A 137 -9.13 23.60 -22.88
CA ALA A 137 -7.78 23.29 -23.29
C ALA A 137 -7.69 23.18 -24.83
N HIS A 138 -6.59 23.60 -25.43
CA HIS A 138 -6.33 23.36 -26.84
C HIS A 138 -6.14 21.87 -27.11
N VAL A 139 -5.36 21.21 -26.25
CA VAL A 139 -5.07 19.79 -26.33
C VAL A 139 -4.96 19.23 -24.91
N THR A 140 -5.48 18.02 -24.72
CA THR A 140 -5.35 17.27 -23.47
C THR A 140 -4.64 15.96 -23.75
N TRP A 141 -3.69 15.60 -22.90
CA TRP A 141 -3.02 14.31 -22.92
C TRP A 141 -3.30 13.53 -21.64
N ASN A 142 -3.48 12.22 -21.78
CA ASN A 142 -3.51 11.27 -20.69
C ASN A 142 -2.23 10.43 -20.71
N VAL A 143 -1.60 10.32 -19.56
CA VAL A 143 -0.39 9.54 -19.32
C VAL A 143 -0.68 8.55 -18.20
N THR A 144 -0.52 7.27 -18.49
CA THR A 144 -0.69 6.21 -17.49
C THR A 144 0.67 5.84 -16.91
N CYS A 145 0.81 5.95 -15.59
CA CYS A 145 1.98 5.49 -14.86
C CYS A 145 1.63 4.24 -14.06
N MET A 146 2.38 3.15 -14.28
CA MET A 146 2.17 1.86 -13.64
C MET A 146 3.26 1.60 -12.60
N TYR A 147 2.84 1.11 -11.44
CA TYR A 147 3.74 0.65 -10.39
C TYR A 147 4.13 -0.81 -10.64
N SER A 148 5.42 -1.11 -10.55
CA SER A 148 5.96 -2.47 -10.61
C SER A 148 6.81 -2.72 -9.37
N GLN A 149 6.42 -3.75 -8.60
CA GLN A 149 7.18 -4.19 -7.42
C GLN A 149 8.60 -4.58 -7.80
N PHE A 150 8.80 -5.31 -8.91
CA PHE A 150 10.13 -5.75 -9.35
C PHE A 150 11.08 -4.60 -9.71
N VAL A 151 10.53 -3.49 -10.19
CA VAL A 151 11.30 -2.26 -10.47
C VAL A 151 11.59 -1.51 -9.17
N ALA A 152 10.65 -1.55 -8.22
CA ALA A 152 10.79 -0.87 -6.94
C ALA A 152 11.79 -1.56 -6.01
N GLN A 153 11.61 -2.86 -5.80
CA GLN A 153 12.43 -3.70 -4.95
C GLN A 153 12.41 -5.13 -5.48
N ARG A 154 13.59 -5.75 -5.62
CA ARG A 154 13.67 -7.16 -6.03
C ARG A 154 13.14 -8.12 -4.97
N ALA A 155 13.14 -7.69 -3.70
CA ALA A 155 12.66 -8.46 -2.57
C ALA A 155 11.34 -7.87 -2.03
N PRO A 156 10.44 -8.70 -1.48
CA PRO A 156 9.24 -8.22 -0.81
C PRO A 156 9.58 -7.38 0.43
N THR A 157 8.62 -6.55 0.87
CA THR A 157 8.80 -5.60 1.98
C THR A 157 8.28 -6.10 3.32
N CYS A 158 7.43 -7.14 3.31
CA CYS A 158 6.80 -7.66 4.51
C CYS A 158 6.57 -9.17 4.48
N CYS A 159 6.54 -9.76 5.68
CA CYS A 159 6.21 -11.17 5.90
C CYS A 159 5.17 -11.32 7.01
N VAL A 160 4.50 -12.45 7.02
CA VAL A 160 3.45 -12.78 7.99
C VAL A 160 3.86 -13.97 8.85
N SER A 161 3.56 -13.88 10.15
CA SER A 161 3.65 -15.01 11.09
C SER A 161 2.31 -15.26 11.75
N LEU A 162 1.96 -16.53 11.95
CA LEU A 162 0.64 -16.96 12.39
C LEU A 162 0.74 -17.77 13.68
N SER A 163 -0.21 -17.57 14.59
CA SER A 163 -0.35 -18.38 15.81
C SER A 163 -1.80 -18.44 16.27
N SER A 164 -2.10 -19.39 17.15
CA SER A 164 -3.44 -19.61 17.67
C SER A 164 -3.41 -20.16 19.09
N PHE A 165 -4.45 -19.90 19.87
CA PHE A 165 -4.55 -20.42 21.25
C PHE A 165 -4.60 -21.95 21.36
N TYR A 166 -5.00 -22.65 20.31
CA TYR A 166 -5.11 -24.12 20.29
C TYR A 166 -3.87 -24.82 19.71
N ASN A 167 -2.83 -24.07 19.32
CA ASN A 167 -1.59 -24.63 18.81
C ASN A 167 -0.40 -23.88 19.43
N GLU A 168 0.44 -24.59 20.16
CA GLU A 168 1.63 -24.03 20.83
C GLU A 168 2.72 -23.59 19.83
N THR A 169 2.69 -24.13 18.61
CA THR A 169 3.65 -23.78 17.57
C THR A 169 3.28 -22.47 16.88
N ILE A 170 4.24 -21.53 16.87
CA ILE A 170 4.14 -20.29 16.10
C ILE A 170 4.69 -20.56 14.70
N VAL A 171 3.84 -20.39 13.69
CA VAL A 171 4.27 -20.43 12.29
C VAL A 171 4.96 -19.11 11.97
N ASN A 172 6.28 -19.11 12.02
CA ASN A 172 7.10 -17.94 11.75
C ASN A 172 7.09 -17.56 10.26
N CYS A 173 7.50 -16.32 9.98
CA CYS A 173 7.78 -15.91 8.61
C CYS A 173 8.79 -16.87 7.95
N PRO A 174 8.61 -17.24 6.67
CA PRO A 174 9.58 -18.05 5.95
C PRO A 174 10.98 -17.42 6.00
N GLN A 175 12.01 -18.26 6.17
CA GLN A 175 13.39 -17.79 6.19
C GLN A 175 13.75 -17.11 4.87
N CYS A 176 14.51 -16.02 4.96
CA CYS A 176 14.98 -15.26 3.81
C CYS A 176 13.87 -14.72 2.89
N SER A 177 12.65 -14.53 3.41
CA SER A 177 11.51 -13.99 2.64
C SER A 177 11.87 -12.69 1.90
N CYS A 178 12.62 -11.79 2.54
CA CYS A 178 12.98 -10.48 1.98
C CYS A 178 14.45 -10.42 1.50
N GLY A 179 15.05 -11.58 1.21
CA GLY A 179 16.39 -11.72 0.66
C GLY A 179 17.48 -11.82 1.73
N CYS A 180 18.18 -12.96 1.76
CA CYS A 180 19.39 -13.13 2.54
C CYS A 180 20.63 -12.97 1.65
N GLN A 181 21.72 -12.48 2.23
CA GLN A 181 23.04 -12.66 1.66
C GLN A 181 23.61 -13.99 2.15
N ASN A 182 24.18 -14.78 1.25
CA ASN A 182 24.69 -16.13 1.53
C ASN A 182 25.93 -16.18 2.47
N ASN A 183 26.34 -15.06 3.07
CA ASN A 183 27.64 -14.96 3.74
C ASN A 183 27.54 -14.20 5.09
N ILE A 184 26.71 -14.69 6.02
CA ILE A 184 26.61 -14.14 7.38
C ILE A 184 27.41 -15.04 8.34
N THR A 185 28.69 -14.72 8.52
CA THR A 185 29.57 -15.36 9.52
C THR A 185 29.53 -14.69 10.90
N ARG A 186 28.66 -13.69 11.14
CA ARG A 186 28.43 -13.12 12.48
C ARG A 186 26.96 -12.70 12.71
N PRO A 187 26.29 -13.22 13.75
CA PRO A 187 24.99 -12.71 14.16
C PRO A 187 25.18 -11.33 14.83
N GLY A 188 24.68 -10.26 14.21
CA GLY A 188 24.60 -8.94 14.85
C GLY A 188 25.15 -7.73 14.07
N SER A 189 25.73 -7.89 12.88
CA SER A 189 26.15 -6.75 12.05
C SER A 189 25.53 -6.82 10.65
N CYS A 190 24.36 -6.19 10.48
CA CYS A 190 23.73 -5.98 9.18
C CYS A 190 24.20 -4.64 8.60
N THR A 191 25.37 -4.61 7.97
CA THR A 191 25.79 -3.50 7.11
C THR A 191 25.37 -3.78 5.68
N SER A 192 24.12 -3.46 5.32
CA SER A 192 23.71 -3.40 3.92
C SER A 192 24.04 -2.02 3.34
N SER A 193 24.99 -1.98 2.40
CA SER A 193 25.38 -0.79 1.63
C SER A 193 24.37 -0.41 0.54
N LEU A 194 23.24 -1.13 0.43
CA LEU A 194 22.11 -0.81 -0.42
C LEU A 194 20.83 -0.88 0.42
N ALA A 195 20.05 0.20 0.39
CA ALA A 195 18.82 0.37 1.17
C ALA A 195 17.79 -0.76 0.94
N PRO A 196 16.95 -1.10 1.94
CA PRO A 196 16.80 -0.50 3.28
C PRO A 196 17.70 -1.14 4.36
N LEU A 197 18.10 -0.34 5.36
CA LEU A 197 18.85 -0.81 6.54
C LEU A 197 17.86 -1.51 7.49
N VAL A 198 17.91 -2.83 7.53
CA VAL A 198 17.04 -3.66 8.38
C VAL A 198 17.84 -4.29 9.51
N GLN A 199 17.21 -4.41 10.68
CA GLN A 199 17.78 -5.21 11.76
C GLN A 199 17.79 -6.70 11.38
N CYS A 200 18.89 -7.39 11.65
CA CYS A 200 19.07 -8.78 11.24
C CYS A 200 18.02 -9.68 11.91
N THR A 201 17.22 -10.36 11.09
CA THR A 201 16.25 -11.39 11.50
C THR A 201 16.32 -12.54 10.51
N PRO A 202 15.87 -13.76 10.86
CA PRO A 202 15.89 -14.89 9.92
C PRO A 202 15.11 -14.65 8.61
N HIS A 203 14.14 -13.75 8.61
CA HIS A 203 13.33 -13.40 7.44
C HIS A 203 13.84 -12.18 6.66
N MET A 204 14.71 -11.34 7.26
CA MET A 204 15.31 -10.12 6.68
C MET A 204 14.29 -9.07 6.19
N CYS A 205 13.05 -9.12 6.68
CA CYS A 205 11.97 -8.25 6.21
C CYS A 205 11.88 -6.94 7.00
N PRO A 206 11.73 -5.78 6.32
CA PRO A 206 11.49 -4.50 6.97
C PRO A 206 10.28 -4.48 7.90
N ILE A 207 9.19 -5.16 7.52
CA ILE A 207 7.96 -5.24 8.31
C ILE A 207 7.59 -6.70 8.57
N ARG A 208 7.19 -6.97 9.80
CA ARG A 208 6.59 -8.25 10.19
C ARG A 208 5.16 -8.00 10.69
N VAL A 209 4.20 -8.74 10.14
CA VAL A 209 2.83 -8.77 10.63
C VAL A 209 2.60 -10.09 11.35
N HIS A 210 2.23 -10.04 12.61
CA HIS A 210 1.86 -11.21 13.39
C HIS A 210 0.35 -11.25 13.60
N TRP A 211 -0.28 -12.33 13.17
CA TRP A 211 -1.70 -12.58 13.37
C TRP A 211 -1.87 -13.73 14.36
N HIS A 212 -2.47 -13.42 15.50
CA HIS A 212 -2.65 -14.34 16.60
C HIS A 212 -4.13 -14.50 16.93
N VAL A 213 -4.66 -15.72 16.85
CA VAL A 213 -6.02 -16.04 17.32
C VAL A 213 -5.96 -16.22 18.84
N LYS A 214 -6.41 -15.22 19.61
CA LYS A 214 -6.30 -15.20 21.08
C LYS A 214 -7.30 -16.13 21.75
N LEU A 215 -8.58 -15.96 21.44
CA LEU A 215 -9.66 -16.57 22.22
C LEU A 215 -10.89 -16.82 21.35
N ASN A 216 -11.66 -17.83 21.75
CA ASN A 216 -12.88 -18.25 21.09
C ASN A 216 -14.02 -18.33 22.12
N TYR A 217 -14.93 -17.36 22.12
CA TYR A 217 -16.13 -17.34 22.96
C TYR A 217 -17.30 -18.05 22.26
N ARG A 218 -18.47 -18.13 22.89
CA ARG A 218 -19.66 -18.74 22.25
C ARG A 218 -20.07 -18.01 20.97
N GLU A 219 -20.25 -16.69 21.04
CA GLU A 219 -20.74 -15.87 19.91
C GLU A 219 -19.65 -15.08 19.19
N TYR A 220 -18.48 -14.92 19.80
CA TYR A 220 -17.41 -14.06 19.30
C TYR A 220 -16.08 -14.78 19.28
N TRP A 221 -15.16 -14.32 18.45
CA TRP A 221 -13.76 -14.73 18.50
C TRP A 221 -12.86 -13.50 18.39
N ARG A 222 -11.69 -13.60 19.03
CA ARG A 222 -10.77 -12.48 19.19
C ARG A 222 -9.45 -12.77 18.51
N VAL A 223 -9.02 -11.81 17.69
CA VAL A 223 -7.71 -11.82 17.04
C VAL A 223 -6.88 -10.66 17.57
N LYS A 224 -5.59 -10.89 17.72
CA LYS A 224 -4.59 -9.86 17.96
C LYS A 224 -3.67 -9.75 16.75
N ILE A 225 -3.52 -8.54 16.26
CA ILE A 225 -2.59 -8.19 15.19
C ILE A 225 -1.47 -7.39 15.82
N THR A 226 -0.23 -7.79 15.54
CA THR A 226 0.97 -7.03 15.91
C THR A 226 1.75 -6.70 14.65
N VAL A 227 2.01 -5.42 14.39
CA VAL A 227 2.88 -4.96 13.31
C VAL A 227 4.19 -4.50 13.92
N THR A 228 5.30 -5.05 13.46
CA THR A 228 6.65 -4.72 13.96
C THR A 228 7.49 -4.10 12.85
N ASN A 229 8.11 -2.96 13.15
CA ASN A 229 9.03 -2.27 12.26
C ASN A 229 10.48 -2.68 12.54
N TRP A 230 11.10 -3.39 11.60
CA TRP A 230 12.52 -3.75 11.62
C TRP A 230 13.37 -2.85 10.71
N ASN A 231 12.79 -1.83 10.08
CA ASN A 231 13.49 -0.87 9.25
C ASN A 231 14.06 0.26 10.11
N CYS A 232 15.39 0.34 10.21
CA CYS A 232 16.06 1.32 11.07
C CYS A 232 16.10 2.74 10.47
N ARG A 233 15.84 2.89 9.16
CA ARG A 233 15.91 4.18 8.46
C ARG A 233 14.55 4.76 8.11
N MET A 234 13.46 4.03 8.35
CA MET A 234 12.14 4.42 7.88
C MET A 234 11.13 4.40 9.02
N ASN A 235 10.50 5.55 9.21
CA ASN A 235 9.37 5.72 10.12
C ASN A 235 8.08 5.63 9.31
N TYR A 236 7.13 4.85 9.80
CA TYR A 236 5.84 4.66 9.14
C TYR A 236 4.81 5.54 9.84
N SER A 237 4.68 6.79 9.41
CA SER A 237 3.76 7.75 10.02
C SER A 237 2.31 7.63 9.53
N GLN A 238 2.12 7.12 8.32
CA GLN A 238 0.82 7.01 7.66
C GLN A 238 0.67 5.63 7.01
N TRP A 239 0.94 4.54 7.72
CA TRP A 239 0.85 3.22 7.09
C TRP A 239 -0.59 2.73 7.01
N ASN A 240 -0.83 1.78 6.10
CA ASN A 240 -2.07 1.01 6.07
C ASN A 240 -1.77 -0.49 6.01
N LEU A 241 -2.63 -1.26 6.66
CA LEU A 241 -2.66 -2.71 6.63
C LEU A 241 -4.01 -3.14 6.10
N VAL A 242 -4.02 -3.79 4.95
CA VAL A 242 -5.24 -4.33 4.35
C VAL A 242 -5.25 -5.82 4.55
N VAL A 243 -6.29 -6.32 5.20
CA VAL A 243 -6.47 -7.74 5.49
C VAL A 243 -7.70 -8.24 4.75
N GLN A 244 -7.53 -9.34 4.04
CA GLN A 244 -8.62 -10.04 3.39
C GLN A 244 -8.97 -11.31 4.16
N HIS A 245 -10.19 -11.36 4.71
CA HIS A 245 -10.71 -12.54 5.38
C HIS A 245 -12.25 -12.52 5.35
N PRO A 246 -12.92 -13.67 5.12
CA PRO A 246 -14.37 -13.73 4.92
C PRO A 246 -15.20 -13.05 6.01
N ASN A 247 -14.77 -13.14 7.26
CA ASN A 247 -15.49 -12.63 8.44
C ASN A 247 -15.29 -11.12 8.74
N PHE A 248 -14.67 -10.35 7.82
CA PHE A 248 -14.52 -8.89 8.00
C PHE A 248 -15.84 -8.12 7.85
N ASP A 249 -16.86 -8.77 7.30
CA ASP A 249 -18.24 -8.28 7.25
C ASP A 249 -18.91 -8.26 8.65
N LYS A 250 -18.40 -9.06 9.61
CA LYS A 250 -18.90 -9.20 10.99
C LYS A 250 -17.95 -8.65 12.05
N VAL A 251 -17.11 -7.67 11.71
CA VAL A 251 -16.27 -6.99 12.72
C VAL A 251 -17.16 -6.17 13.66
N THR A 252 -17.07 -6.42 14.96
CA THR A 252 -17.88 -5.71 15.95
C THR A 252 -17.12 -4.62 16.65
N THR A 253 -15.91 -4.91 17.13
CA THR A 253 -15.08 -3.95 17.85
C THR A 253 -13.62 -4.08 17.46
N ILE A 254 -12.94 -2.94 17.47
CA ILE A 254 -11.54 -2.81 17.08
C ILE A 254 -10.89 -1.96 18.15
N PHE A 255 -9.78 -2.46 18.67
CA PHE A 255 -9.02 -1.81 19.71
C PHE A 255 -7.73 -1.24 19.10
N SER A 256 -7.36 -0.03 19.52
CA SER A 256 -6.14 0.71 19.13
C SER A 256 -6.11 1.27 17.70
N PHE A 257 -6.34 0.46 16.66
CA PHE A 257 -6.19 0.91 15.27
C PHE A 257 -7.44 1.63 14.74
N ASN A 258 -7.23 2.58 13.83
CA ASN A 258 -8.30 3.13 13.02
C ASN A 258 -8.71 2.11 11.96
N TYR A 259 -10.01 1.95 11.75
CA TYR A 259 -10.55 0.97 10.81
C TYR A 259 -11.45 1.60 9.76
N LYS A 260 -11.28 1.12 8.54
CA LYS A 260 -12.19 1.39 7.44
C LYS A 260 -12.48 0.09 6.72
N SER A 261 -13.75 -0.28 6.65
CA SER A 261 -14.20 -1.38 5.78
C SER A 261 -14.02 -0.96 4.32
N LEU A 262 -13.41 -1.84 3.51
CA LEU A 262 -13.24 -1.61 2.08
C LEU A 262 -14.13 -2.58 1.32
N ASN A 263 -14.97 -2.06 0.42
CA ASN A 263 -15.77 -2.85 -0.50
C ASN A 263 -15.30 -2.61 -1.94
N PRO A 264 -14.17 -3.23 -2.37
CA PRO A 264 -13.55 -2.94 -3.66
C PRO A 264 -14.38 -3.40 -4.87
N TYR A 265 -15.39 -4.27 -4.67
CA TYR A 265 -16.20 -4.85 -5.73
C TYR A 265 -17.71 -4.61 -5.56
N GLY A 266 -18.13 -3.83 -4.56
CA GLY A 266 -19.54 -3.55 -4.25
C GLY A 266 -20.32 -4.72 -3.65
N VAL A 267 -19.91 -5.97 -3.88
CA VAL A 267 -20.69 -7.18 -3.56
C VAL A 267 -20.21 -7.90 -2.30
N ILE A 268 -18.92 -7.78 -1.92
CA ILE A 268 -18.33 -8.58 -0.82
C ILE A 268 -17.49 -7.68 0.09
N ASN A 269 -17.82 -7.66 1.38
CA ASN A 269 -17.13 -6.91 2.44
C ASN A 269 -16.10 -7.79 3.17
N ASP A 270 -15.25 -8.53 2.44
CA ASP A 270 -14.25 -9.44 3.01
C ASP A 270 -12.91 -8.76 3.32
N THR A 271 -12.83 -7.44 3.17
CA THR A 271 -11.59 -6.68 3.21
C THR A 271 -11.67 -5.54 4.21
N GLY A 272 -10.81 -5.56 5.21
CA GLY A 272 -10.65 -4.50 6.19
C GLY A 272 -9.35 -3.74 6.00
N MET A 273 -9.39 -2.42 6.11
CA MET A 273 -8.19 -1.59 6.21
C MET A 273 -8.02 -1.08 7.63
N LEU A 274 -6.82 -1.25 8.16
CA LEU A 274 -6.39 -0.78 9.46
C LEU A 274 -5.25 0.23 9.25
N CYS A 275 -5.23 1.30 10.03
CA CYS A 275 -4.12 2.24 10.04
C CYS A 275 -3.87 2.78 11.46
N ASP A 276 -2.63 3.15 11.71
CA ASP A 276 -2.18 3.75 12.97
C ASP A 276 -0.85 4.51 12.72
N LEU A 277 -0.22 4.98 13.79
CA LEU A 277 1.09 5.65 13.78
C LEU A 277 2.20 4.68 14.27
N LEU A 278 3.23 4.42 13.46
CA LEU A 278 4.37 3.54 13.80
C LEU A 278 5.72 4.27 13.61
N THR A 279 6.19 4.91 14.68
CA THR A 279 7.36 5.82 14.64
C THR A 279 8.67 5.20 15.14
N VAL A 280 8.61 4.10 15.89
CA VAL A 280 9.79 3.45 16.50
C VAL A 280 10.17 2.19 15.73
N ALA A 281 11.47 1.94 15.56
CA ALA A 281 12.01 0.72 14.95
C ALA A 281 12.66 -0.19 16.01
N GLY A 282 12.65 -1.50 15.77
CA GLY A 282 13.26 -2.52 16.64
C GLY A 282 12.24 -3.30 17.50
N PRO A 283 12.69 -3.99 18.56
CA PRO A 283 11.85 -4.84 19.41
C PRO A 283 10.67 -4.09 20.05
N ASP A 284 10.89 -2.83 20.43
CA ASP A 284 9.89 -1.92 21.00
C ASP A 284 9.12 -1.14 19.92
N GLY A 285 9.54 -1.25 18.66
CA GLY A 285 8.89 -0.68 17.48
C GLY A 285 7.72 -1.52 17.00
N ASN A 286 6.79 -1.87 17.89
CA ASN A 286 5.60 -2.63 17.54
C ASN A 286 4.31 -1.91 17.94
N VAL A 287 3.29 -2.07 17.10
CA VAL A 287 1.93 -1.58 17.34
C VAL A 287 0.98 -2.76 17.31
N GLN A 288 -0.01 -2.74 18.21
CA GLN A 288 -0.89 -3.88 18.45
C GLN A 288 -2.34 -3.44 18.41
N SER A 289 -3.16 -4.26 17.77
CA SER A 289 -4.61 -4.10 17.75
C SER A 289 -5.29 -5.43 18.04
N GLU A 290 -6.44 -5.34 18.68
CA GLU A 290 -7.32 -6.49 18.85
C GLU A 290 -8.59 -6.28 18.04
N LEU A 291 -9.01 -7.32 17.34
CA LEU A 291 -10.24 -7.37 16.58
C LEU A 291 -11.18 -8.37 17.24
N LEU A 292 -12.40 -7.94 17.49
CA LEU A 292 -13.49 -8.82 17.88
C LEU A 292 -14.42 -9.02 16.70
N PHE A 293 -14.67 -10.29 16.43
CA PHE A 293 -15.50 -10.72 15.33
C PHE A 293 -16.69 -11.50 15.85
N ARG A 294 -17.88 -11.20 15.34
CA ARG A 294 -19.06 -12.05 15.58
C ARG A 294 -18.95 -13.31 14.72
N LYS A 295 -19.36 -14.45 15.28
CA LYS A 295 -19.41 -15.71 14.55
C LYS A 295 -20.67 -15.78 13.71
N ASP A 296 -20.50 -16.24 12.48
CA ASP A 296 -21.60 -16.69 11.65
C ASP A 296 -21.73 -18.21 11.75
N PRO A 297 -22.82 -18.77 12.30
CA PRO A 297 -22.99 -20.22 12.43
C PRO A 297 -22.89 -20.99 11.11
N SER A 298 -23.13 -20.33 9.97
CA SER A 298 -23.11 -20.96 8.64
C SER A 298 -21.71 -21.03 8.01
N MET A 299 -20.81 -20.12 8.37
CA MET A 299 -19.49 -19.98 7.73
C MET A 299 -18.32 -20.18 8.68
N PHE A 300 -18.54 -20.01 9.98
CA PHE A 300 -17.48 -20.06 10.98
C PHE A 300 -17.04 -21.50 11.24
N THR A 301 -15.77 -21.79 10.95
CA THR A 301 -15.08 -23.01 11.36
C THR A 301 -13.64 -22.68 11.73
N PHE A 302 -13.00 -23.49 12.57
CA PHE A 302 -11.54 -23.45 12.75
C PHE A 302 -10.82 -24.48 11.88
N ASP A 303 -11.56 -25.31 11.15
CA ASP A 303 -10.99 -26.34 10.30
C ASP A 303 -10.18 -25.71 9.16
N LYS A 304 -9.10 -26.40 8.79
CA LYS A 304 -8.26 -26.05 7.63
C LYS A 304 -7.69 -24.61 7.69
N GLY A 305 -7.54 -24.05 8.89
CA GLY A 305 -6.94 -22.72 9.08
C GLY A 305 -7.84 -21.55 8.67
N TRP A 306 -9.18 -21.72 8.68
CA TRP A 306 -10.12 -20.67 8.28
C TRP A 306 -9.97 -19.37 9.06
N ALA A 307 -9.58 -19.42 10.34
CA ALA A 307 -9.39 -18.23 11.19
C ALA A 307 -8.16 -17.37 10.82
N PHE A 308 -7.38 -17.79 9.82
CA PHE A 308 -6.22 -17.07 9.31
C PHE A 308 -6.57 -16.29 8.04
N PRO A 309 -5.98 -15.10 7.84
CA PRO A 309 -6.30 -14.26 6.71
C PRO A 309 -5.84 -14.89 5.40
N ARG A 310 -6.59 -14.67 4.33
CA ARG A 310 -6.26 -15.17 2.99
C ARG A 310 -5.11 -14.40 2.37
N ARG A 311 -5.11 -13.08 2.57
CA ARG A 311 -4.08 -12.15 2.08
C ARG A 311 -3.92 -10.98 3.05
N ILE A 312 -2.69 -10.48 3.13
CA ILE A 312 -2.34 -9.28 3.87
C ILE A 312 -1.51 -8.38 2.95
N TYR A 313 -1.86 -7.10 2.89
CA TYR A 313 -1.09 -6.07 2.22
C TYR A 313 -0.65 -5.00 3.22
N PHE A 314 0.60 -4.54 3.11
CA PHE A 314 1.13 -3.44 3.89
C PHE A 314 1.57 -2.31 2.95
N ASN A 315 1.03 -1.10 3.06
CA ASN A 315 1.27 0.01 2.12
C ASN A 315 1.03 -0.36 0.64
N GLY A 316 0.11 -1.30 0.41
CA GLY A 316 -0.20 -1.85 -0.90
C GLY A 316 0.80 -2.88 -1.44
N ASP A 317 1.81 -3.29 -0.67
CA ASP A 317 2.66 -4.43 -0.97
C ASP A 317 2.09 -5.72 -0.41
N SER A 318 2.13 -6.80 -1.20
CA SER A 318 1.63 -8.12 -0.76
C SER A 318 2.67 -8.76 0.15
N CYS A 319 2.27 -9.08 1.38
CA CYS A 319 3.17 -9.74 2.31
C CYS A 319 3.30 -11.23 2.01
N VAL A 320 4.49 -11.78 2.25
CA VAL A 320 4.75 -13.22 2.12
C VAL A 320 4.03 -13.94 3.27
N MET A 321 3.06 -14.78 2.91
CA MET A 321 2.35 -15.64 3.85
C MET A 321 3.07 -17.00 3.97
N PRO A 322 3.09 -17.62 5.15
CA PRO A 322 3.56 -18.99 5.28
C PRO A 322 2.63 -19.96 4.53
N PRO A 323 3.14 -21.13 4.07
CA PRO A 323 2.34 -22.09 3.33
C PRO A 323 1.16 -22.62 4.17
N PRO A 324 -0.01 -22.81 3.57
CA PRO A 324 -1.25 -23.17 4.27
C PRO A 324 -1.20 -24.56 4.92
N ASP A 325 -0.33 -25.46 4.44
CA ASP A 325 -0.22 -26.82 4.96
C ASP A 325 0.35 -26.89 6.38
N VAL A 326 1.13 -25.88 6.80
CA VAL A 326 1.73 -25.82 8.15
C VAL A 326 0.69 -25.51 9.22
N LEU A 327 -0.46 -24.96 8.83
CA LEU A 327 -1.57 -24.61 9.74
C LEU A 327 -2.61 -25.73 9.87
N LYS A 328 -2.47 -26.81 9.10
CA LYS A 328 -3.24 -28.03 9.33
C LYS A 328 -2.72 -28.61 10.64
N ALA A 329 -3.47 -28.38 11.71
CA ALA A 329 -3.22 -29.01 13.00
C ALA A 329 -2.81 -30.46 12.79
N SER A 330 -1.67 -30.82 13.36
CA SER A 330 -1.22 -32.19 13.51
C SER A 330 -2.31 -33.00 14.20
N SER A 331 -3.21 -33.57 13.41
CA SER A 331 -4.14 -34.63 13.81
C SER A 331 -3.42 -35.98 13.95
N LEU A 332 -2.09 -36.00 13.87
CA LEU A 332 -1.26 -37.14 14.21
C LEU A 332 -1.01 -37.20 15.72
N VAL A 333 -2.08 -37.20 16.51
CA VAL A 333 -2.09 -38.04 17.71
C VAL A 333 -2.83 -39.30 17.28
N LEU A 334 -2.11 -40.24 16.66
CA LEU A 334 -2.59 -41.62 16.68
C LEU A 334 -2.74 -41.95 18.17
N PRO A 335 -3.92 -42.41 18.64
CA PRO A 335 -4.05 -42.85 20.02
C PRO A 335 -3.09 -44.03 20.21
N ILE A 336 -2.03 -43.81 20.97
CA ILE A 336 -1.10 -44.84 21.46
C ILE A 336 -1.85 -45.92 22.28
N ALA A 337 -3.15 -45.73 22.55
CA ALA A 337 -4.03 -46.64 23.26
C ALA A 337 -4.44 -47.93 22.50
N ILE A 338 -3.93 -48.21 21.30
CA ILE A 338 -4.24 -49.48 20.59
C ILE A 338 -3.16 -50.57 20.79
N TRP A 339 -1.95 -50.22 21.26
CA TRP A 339 -0.88 -51.22 21.45
C TRP A 339 -0.86 -51.88 22.83
N THR A 340 -1.52 -51.31 23.85
CA THR A 340 -1.59 -51.93 25.18
C THR A 340 -2.61 -53.07 25.25
N ALA A 341 -3.67 -53.08 24.43
CA ALA A 341 -4.67 -54.14 24.45
C ALA A 341 -4.19 -55.47 23.83
N LEU A 342 -3.25 -55.44 22.88
CA LEU A 342 -2.71 -56.65 22.25
C LEU A 342 -1.64 -57.36 23.09
N LEU A 343 -0.91 -56.63 23.94
CA LEU A 343 0.06 -57.23 24.86
C LEU A 343 -0.62 -57.94 26.04
N PHE A 344 -1.76 -57.44 26.53
CA PHE A 344 -2.51 -58.11 27.61
C PHE A 344 -3.27 -59.38 27.16
N LEU A 345 -3.59 -59.53 25.87
CA LEU A 345 -4.17 -60.79 25.36
C LEU A 345 -3.12 -61.88 25.08
N SER A 346 -1.85 -61.53 24.85
CA SER A 346 -0.78 -62.52 24.61
C SER A 346 -0.16 -63.12 25.88
N LEU A 347 -0.46 -62.55 27.05
CA LEU A 347 0.02 -63.01 28.36
C LEU A 347 -1.02 -63.85 29.13
N ARG A 348 -2.12 -64.24 28.48
CA ARG A 348 -3.18 -65.10 29.04
C ARG A 348 -3.50 -66.32 28.17
N MET A 349 -2.55 -66.81 27.38
CA MET A 349 -2.56 -68.17 26.82
C MET A 349 -1.32 -68.93 27.25
#